data_AF-A0A8T6FXI0-F1
#
_entry.id   AF-A0A8T6FXI0-F1
#
_cell.length_a   1.000
_cell.length_b   1.000
_cell.length_c   1.000
_cell.angle_alpha   90.00
_cell.angle_beta   90.00
_cell.angle_gamma   90.00
#
_symmetry.space_group_name_H-M   'P 1'
#
loop_
_entity.id
_entity.type
_entity.pdbx_description
1 polymer ?
#
loop_
_entity_poly.entity_id
_entity_poly.type
_entity_poly.pdbx_seq_one_letter_code
_entity_poly.pdbx_strand_id
1 'polypeptide(L)'
;MMLLRCGLLTVFSLVLAACQTFEVPADGEAPTTAMPTVQETPASFPSFDPSKYADIFVYTIEEIDNEGRSLLHVSYPVTEQDAINTRMEAVTEEFIAEYRTTAKAIEKAYQDYRKETGREAATFVTHYRQYFDVAIANENLVFFDIVRSVHTGGTGNAFVVGYIFDRRDGAELSISDLFVDGRYLERLSTLTREVLGERARGWIAEGEYESDAARKKALEAVLRWIEEGTAPTAENFDNILFRDNGTVLIAFDKYQVAAGVAGVVEVELPASAIDDLLKPEIRGLLGEEAGAAVPLQEVAQTLEQVWARVRLGSSVVAEALSPPAAQASSLVEEEIDCYEVPCVALTFDDGPSIFTGRLLDILKEHNVKATFFILGSNARIQSETVSRAFAEGHEIGNHTWDHPLLTEAGLSEEYIHQQIQWTDDIVTQIIGEPPVHLRPPYGAYNDRVLAIADIPFISWSIDPLDWRDRDAEIVAARIVDAPPGAIILAHDIHETTVDAVPAVIVALKERGINFVTVTKLFAPQELL
;
A
#
# COMPACT_ATOMS: atom_id res chain seq x y z
N MET A 1 -50.35 53.64 16.00
CA MET A 1 -50.15 54.19 14.64
C MET A 1 -48.85 53.59 14.12
N MET A 2 -48.93 52.65 13.15
CA MET A 2 -47.88 52.06 12.25
C MET A 2 -46.50 51.71 12.87
N LEU A 3 -45.91 50.51 12.75
CA LEU A 3 -45.98 49.45 11.73
C LEU A 3 -45.53 48.11 12.34
N LEU A 4 -46.20 47.04 11.89
CA LEU A 4 -45.95 45.61 12.12
C LEU A 4 -45.06 45.03 11.00
N ARG A 5 -44.20 44.06 11.32
CA ARG A 5 -43.97 42.80 10.56
C ARG A 5 -43.02 41.91 11.40
N CYS A 6 -43.55 40.96 12.15
CA CYS A 6 -43.85 39.57 11.79
C CYS A 6 -42.66 38.62 11.99
N GLY A 7 -42.55 38.08 13.20
CA GLY A 7 -42.21 36.67 13.39
C GLY A 7 -43.52 35.89 13.59
N LEU A 8 -43.53 34.60 13.25
CA LEU A 8 -44.53 33.69 13.82
C LEU A 8 -43.97 32.27 13.89
N LEU A 9 -43.96 31.76 15.11
CA LEU A 9 -43.74 30.38 15.50
C LEU A 9 -45.14 29.71 15.61
N THR A 10 -45.25 28.49 15.07
CA THR A 10 -45.99 27.31 15.59
C THR A 10 -47.53 27.31 15.80
N VAL A 11 -48.20 26.23 15.36
CA VAL A 11 -48.91 25.18 16.19
C VAL A 11 -50.07 24.47 15.41
N PHE A 12 -49.95 23.13 15.26
CA PHE A 12 -50.95 22.02 15.29
C PHE A 12 -52.17 22.01 14.30
N SER A 13 -52.74 20.90 13.79
CA SER A 13 -52.77 19.46 14.15
C SER A 13 -53.47 18.60 13.05
N LEU A 14 -53.52 17.26 13.29
CA LEU A 14 -54.28 16.14 12.66
C LEU A 14 -53.68 15.48 11.40
N VAL A 15 -53.08 14.27 11.46
CA VAL A 15 -53.60 12.90 11.73
C VAL A 15 -54.45 12.32 10.60
N LEU A 16 -53.87 11.38 9.86
CA LEU A 16 -54.49 10.09 9.50
C LEU A 16 -53.39 9.11 9.07
N ALA A 17 -53.18 8.10 9.92
CA ALA A 17 -52.38 6.92 9.66
C ALA A 17 -53.18 5.95 8.79
N ALA A 18 -52.51 5.29 7.85
CA ALA A 18 -52.98 4.04 7.26
C ALA A 18 -51.94 2.96 7.59
N CYS A 19 -52.30 2.08 8.53
CA CYS A 19 -51.63 0.81 8.75
C CYS A 19 -51.79 -0.06 7.50
N GLN A 20 -50.69 -0.64 7.03
CA GLN A 20 -50.74 -1.88 6.26
C GLN A 20 -50.00 -2.96 7.04
N THR A 21 -50.73 -4.03 7.29
CA THR A 21 -50.34 -5.25 7.98
C THR A 21 -49.41 -6.07 7.10
N PHE A 22 -48.22 -6.41 7.58
CA PHE A 22 -47.37 -7.45 6.99
C PHE A 22 -47.87 -8.81 7.50
N GLU A 23 -48.43 -9.62 6.60
CA GLU A 23 -48.63 -11.05 6.80
C GLU A 23 -47.40 -11.81 6.29
N VAL A 24 -46.88 -12.71 7.11
CA VAL A 24 -45.85 -13.68 6.73
C VAL A 24 -46.55 -14.93 6.19
N PRO A 25 -46.29 -15.38 4.95
CA PRO A 25 -46.66 -16.72 4.53
C PRO A 25 -45.60 -17.72 4.99
N ALA A 26 -46.08 -18.81 5.58
CA ALA A 26 -45.32 -20.03 5.83
C ALA A 26 -45.28 -20.92 4.58
N ASP A 27 -44.18 -21.67 4.48
CA ASP A 27 -43.94 -22.87 3.66
C ASP A 27 -43.85 -22.76 2.13
N GLY A 28 -42.72 -23.27 1.59
CA GLY A 28 -42.75 -24.05 0.34
C GLY A 28 -41.76 -23.66 -0.76
N GLU A 29 -40.73 -24.50 -0.92
CA GLU A 29 -39.94 -24.79 -2.14
C GLU A 29 -38.81 -23.83 -2.58
N ALA A 30 -37.58 -24.34 -2.49
CA ALA A 30 -36.38 -23.77 -3.09
C ALA A 30 -36.32 -24.08 -4.60
N PRO A 31 -36.07 -23.10 -5.48
CA PRO A 31 -35.71 -23.39 -6.86
C PRO A 31 -34.22 -23.69 -6.95
N THR A 32 -33.91 -24.95 -7.24
CA THR A 32 -32.62 -25.42 -7.72
C THR A 32 -32.32 -24.80 -9.08
N THR A 33 -31.30 -23.96 -9.16
CA THR A 33 -30.64 -23.62 -10.43
C THR A 33 -29.15 -23.89 -10.25
N ALA A 34 -28.66 -24.88 -11.01
CA ALA A 34 -27.25 -25.23 -11.04
C ALA A 34 -26.45 -24.05 -11.59
N MET A 35 -25.43 -23.64 -10.84
CA MET A 35 -24.43 -22.67 -11.29
C MET A 35 -23.68 -23.24 -12.50
N PRO A 36 -23.50 -22.47 -13.59
CA PRO A 36 -22.67 -22.90 -14.70
C PRO A 36 -21.21 -22.99 -14.24
N THR A 37 -20.55 -24.09 -14.59
CA THR A 37 -19.14 -24.33 -14.32
C THR A 37 -18.31 -23.33 -15.12
N VAL A 38 -17.66 -22.40 -14.45
CA VAL A 38 -16.69 -21.48 -15.06
C VAL A 38 -15.39 -22.26 -15.23
N GLN A 39 -14.92 -22.37 -16.48
CA GLN A 39 -13.55 -22.78 -16.76
C GLN A 39 -12.64 -21.61 -16.41
N GLU A 40 -11.97 -21.70 -15.26
CA GLU A 40 -10.95 -20.74 -14.85
C GLU A 40 -9.64 -21.03 -15.59
N THR A 41 -9.21 -20.10 -16.44
CA THR A 41 -7.80 -19.98 -16.83
C THR A 41 -7.09 -19.07 -15.82
N PRO A 42 -5.94 -19.45 -15.26
CA PRO A 42 -5.29 -18.68 -14.19
C PRO A 42 -4.84 -17.32 -14.70
N ALA A 43 -5.18 -16.26 -13.97
CA ALA A 43 -4.57 -14.94 -14.15
C ALA A 43 -3.13 -15.00 -13.61
N SER A 44 -2.13 -14.86 -14.49
CA SER A 44 -0.73 -14.76 -14.05
C SER A 44 -0.47 -13.37 -13.47
N PHE A 45 -0.39 -13.25 -12.15
CA PHE A 45 0.19 -12.06 -11.52
C PHE A 45 1.62 -11.85 -12.06
N PRO A 46 2.04 -10.61 -12.37
CA PRO A 46 3.45 -10.37 -12.67
C PRO A 46 4.26 -10.84 -11.45
N SER A 47 5.17 -11.78 -11.67
CA SER A 47 6.06 -12.27 -10.63
C SER A 47 6.93 -11.13 -10.15
N PHE A 48 7.03 -10.96 -8.83
CA PHE A 48 7.99 -10.02 -8.25
C PHE A 48 9.41 -10.35 -8.73
N ASP A 49 10.09 -9.35 -9.29
CA ASP A 49 11.48 -9.45 -9.74
C ASP A 49 12.39 -8.63 -8.82
N PRO A 50 13.07 -9.27 -7.85
CA PRO A 50 13.97 -8.58 -6.92
C PRO A 50 15.18 -7.95 -7.61
N SER A 51 15.55 -8.40 -8.82
CA SER A 51 16.71 -7.87 -9.52
C SER A 51 16.54 -6.40 -9.94
N LYS A 52 15.30 -5.91 -10.05
CA LYS A 52 15.00 -4.50 -10.35
C LYS A 52 15.41 -3.55 -9.24
N TYR A 53 15.51 -4.03 -8.01
CA TYR A 53 15.86 -3.24 -6.84
C TYR A 53 17.32 -3.43 -6.44
N ALA A 54 18.09 -4.16 -7.25
CA ALA A 54 19.53 -4.25 -7.06
C ALA A 54 20.11 -2.83 -6.98
N ASP A 55 20.81 -2.55 -5.88
CA ASP A 55 21.45 -1.27 -5.56
C ASP A 55 20.47 -0.10 -5.31
N ILE A 56 19.20 -0.40 -4.98
CA ILE A 56 18.18 0.57 -4.56
C ILE A 56 17.76 0.27 -3.12
N PHE A 57 18.00 1.23 -2.23
CA PHE A 57 17.65 1.16 -0.82
C PHE A 57 16.39 1.97 -0.53
N VAL A 58 15.65 1.55 0.51
CA VAL A 58 14.50 2.32 1.01
C VAL A 58 14.95 3.19 2.15
N TYR A 59 14.62 4.47 2.06
CA TYR A 59 14.66 5.36 3.21
C TYR A 59 13.24 5.72 3.63
N THR A 60 12.95 5.60 4.92
CA THR A 60 11.64 5.88 5.50
C THR A 60 11.69 7.06 6.46
N ILE A 61 10.70 7.95 6.37
CA ILE A 61 10.48 9.08 7.27
C ILE A 61 9.07 8.95 7.83
N GLU A 62 8.97 9.00 9.15
CA GLU A 62 7.71 9.11 9.86
C GLU A 62 7.66 10.36 10.72
N GLU A 63 6.55 11.09 10.65
CA GLU A 63 6.26 12.21 11.55
C GLU A 63 4.83 12.05 12.10
N ILE A 64 4.66 12.30 13.40
CA ILE A 64 3.35 12.35 14.05
C ILE A 64 3.19 13.71 14.73
N ASP A 65 2.27 14.52 14.22
CA ASP A 65 1.93 15.84 14.75
C ASP A 65 0.53 15.87 15.34
N ASN A 66 0.21 16.99 16.01
CA ASN A 66 -1.13 17.31 16.47
C ASN A 66 -1.74 16.22 17.36
N GLU A 67 -0.94 15.69 18.28
CA GLU A 67 -1.35 14.61 19.20
C GLU A 67 -1.91 13.38 18.46
N GLY A 68 -1.31 13.00 17.32
CA GLY A 68 -1.74 11.84 16.53
C GLY A 68 -2.84 12.13 15.52
N ARG A 69 -3.25 13.39 15.33
CA ARG A 69 -4.23 13.78 14.30
C ARG A 69 -3.58 14.00 12.93
N SER A 70 -2.26 14.07 12.84
CA SER A 70 -1.57 14.21 11.56
C SER A 70 -0.41 13.23 11.55
N LEU A 71 -0.47 12.28 10.62
CA LEU A 71 0.51 11.21 10.49
C LEU A 71 1.11 11.28 9.09
N LEU A 72 2.42 11.30 9.02
CA LEU A 72 3.21 11.25 7.80
C LEU A 72 3.99 9.93 7.81
N HIS A 73 3.89 9.18 6.72
CA HIS A 73 4.77 8.05 6.42
C HIS A 73 5.27 8.20 4.99
N VAL A 74 6.57 8.30 4.80
CA VAL A 74 7.19 8.50 3.49
C VAL A 74 8.30 7.48 3.31
N SER A 75 8.21 6.66 2.29
CA SER A 75 9.36 5.93 1.74
C SER A 75 9.78 6.53 0.40
N TYR A 76 11.08 6.56 0.15
CA TYR A 76 11.67 7.01 -1.12
C TYR A 76 12.95 6.24 -1.45
N PRO A 77 13.32 6.15 -2.74
CA PRO A 77 14.49 5.38 -3.16
C PRO A 77 15.79 6.14 -2.91
N VAL A 78 16.80 5.40 -2.47
CA VAL A 78 18.20 5.83 -2.44
C VAL A 78 19.00 4.86 -3.32
N THR A 79 19.75 5.40 -4.26
CA THR A 79 20.54 4.67 -5.25
C THR A 79 22.04 4.95 -5.06
N GLU A 80 22.90 4.31 -5.83
CA GLU A 80 24.32 4.68 -5.87
C GLU A 80 24.61 6.02 -6.59
N GLN A 81 23.61 6.62 -7.27
CA GLN A 81 23.78 7.86 -8.04
C GLN A 81 23.29 9.08 -7.26
N ASP A 82 24.23 9.94 -6.85
CA ASP A 82 23.96 11.15 -6.06
C ASP A 82 22.94 12.10 -6.72
N ALA A 83 22.96 12.22 -8.05
CA ALA A 83 22.03 13.09 -8.78
C ALA A 83 20.57 12.60 -8.70
N ILE A 84 20.36 11.28 -8.79
CA ILE A 84 19.05 10.65 -8.62
C ILE A 84 18.59 10.86 -7.17
N ASN A 85 19.47 10.60 -6.20
CA ASN A 85 19.17 10.76 -4.78
C ASN A 85 18.77 12.21 -4.46
N THR A 86 19.55 13.19 -4.92
CA THR A 86 19.24 14.62 -4.73
C THR A 86 17.86 14.97 -5.27
N ARG A 87 17.48 14.41 -6.42
CA ARG A 87 16.16 14.67 -7.01
C ARG A 87 15.04 13.99 -6.22
N MET A 88 15.20 12.73 -5.82
CA MET A 88 14.21 11.99 -5.04
C MET A 88 14.03 12.54 -3.62
N GLU A 89 15.11 13.05 -3.02
CA GLU A 89 15.06 13.84 -1.79
C GLU A 89 14.25 15.12 -1.99
N ALA A 90 14.54 15.92 -3.03
CA ALA A 90 13.80 17.16 -3.29
C ALA A 90 12.30 16.91 -3.56
N VAL A 91 11.98 15.87 -4.33
CA VAL A 91 10.59 15.42 -4.56
C VAL A 91 9.92 15.06 -3.24
N THR A 92 10.61 14.31 -2.39
CA THR A 92 10.12 13.92 -1.06
C THR A 92 9.91 15.11 -0.13
N GLU A 93 10.87 16.05 -0.08
CA GLU A 93 10.78 17.27 0.73
C GLU A 93 9.58 18.14 0.35
N GLU A 94 9.23 18.20 -0.94
CA GLU A 94 8.03 18.91 -1.41
C GLU A 94 6.75 18.35 -0.77
N PHE A 95 6.61 17.02 -0.74
CA PHE A 95 5.46 16.35 -0.13
C PHE A 95 5.43 16.54 1.40
N ILE A 96 6.59 16.48 2.05
CA ILE A 96 6.71 16.75 3.49
C ILE A 96 6.33 18.21 3.81
N ALA A 97 6.71 19.16 2.97
CA ALA A 97 6.35 20.57 3.13
C ALA A 97 4.83 20.80 2.98
N GLU A 98 4.20 20.10 2.04
CA GLU A 98 2.73 20.08 1.90
C GLU A 98 2.07 19.53 3.17
N TYR A 99 2.52 18.36 3.65
CA TYR A 99 2.09 17.77 4.91
C TYR A 99 2.15 18.78 6.06
N ARG A 100 3.31 19.39 6.30
CA ARG A 100 3.51 20.33 7.42
C ARG A 100 2.61 21.55 7.33
N THR A 101 2.33 22.02 6.12
CA THR A 101 1.43 23.16 5.89
C THR A 101 0.00 22.78 6.22
N THR A 102 -0.45 21.63 5.71
CA THR A 102 -1.83 21.19 5.84
C THR A 102 -2.14 20.67 7.24
N ALA A 103 -1.20 19.97 7.89
CA ALA A 103 -1.29 19.57 9.29
C ALA A 103 -1.55 20.76 10.22
N LYS A 104 -0.84 21.89 10.03
CA LYS A 104 -1.09 23.13 10.79
C LYS A 104 -2.48 23.71 10.56
N ALA A 105 -2.97 23.67 9.31
CA ALA A 105 -4.29 24.17 8.98
C ALA A 105 -5.41 23.31 9.58
N ILE A 106 -5.27 21.99 9.51
CA ILE A 106 -6.20 21.01 10.08
C ILE A 106 -6.26 21.16 11.60
N GLU A 107 -5.11 21.29 12.26
CA GLU A 107 -5.08 21.49 13.71
C GLU A 107 -5.77 22.78 14.12
N LYS A 108 -5.55 23.88 13.39
CA LYS A 108 -6.26 25.12 13.66
C LYS A 108 -7.78 24.92 13.54
N ALA A 109 -8.25 24.25 12.49
CA ALA A 109 -9.67 23.98 12.29
C ALA A 109 -10.25 23.09 13.40
N TYR A 110 -9.48 22.09 13.85
CA TYR A 110 -9.85 21.23 14.98
C TYR A 110 -10.00 22.03 16.28
N GLN A 111 -9.06 22.91 16.60
CA GLN A 111 -9.13 23.74 17.81
C GLN A 111 -10.31 24.70 17.79
N ASP A 112 -10.61 25.29 16.63
CA ASP A 112 -11.80 26.13 16.43
C ASP A 112 -13.09 25.29 16.65
N TYR A 113 -13.17 24.09 16.08
CA TYR A 113 -14.29 23.15 16.27
C TYR A 113 -14.48 22.76 17.75
N ARG A 114 -13.39 22.40 18.45
CA ARG A 114 -13.44 22.06 19.89
C ARG A 114 -13.97 23.23 20.70
N LYS A 115 -13.52 24.44 20.41
CA LYS A 115 -13.94 25.66 21.11
C LYS A 115 -15.43 25.94 20.93
N GLU A 116 -15.97 25.71 19.73
CA GLU A 116 -17.38 25.94 19.42
C GLU A 116 -18.31 24.86 19.97
N THR A 117 -17.88 23.60 19.94
CA THR A 117 -18.75 22.45 20.22
C THR A 117 -18.49 21.77 21.56
N GLY A 118 -17.29 21.96 22.13
CA GLY A 118 -16.80 21.21 23.29
C GLY A 118 -16.51 19.74 23.01
N ARG A 119 -16.49 19.31 21.74
CA ARG A 119 -16.35 17.91 21.33
C ARG A 119 -15.03 17.67 20.59
N GLU A 120 -14.56 16.43 20.65
CA GLU A 120 -13.48 15.92 19.79
C GLU A 120 -14.09 15.20 18.59
N ALA A 121 -13.39 15.15 17.46
CA ALA A 121 -13.89 14.56 16.22
C ALA A 121 -12.77 13.85 15.44
N ALA A 122 -13.00 12.56 15.14
CA ALA A 122 -12.07 11.72 14.38
C ALA A 122 -11.90 12.18 12.91
N THR A 123 -12.82 13.00 12.40
CA THR A 123 -12.77 13.56 11.04
C THR A 123 -11.59 14.51 10.79
N PHE A 124 -10.81 14.84 11.82
CA PHE A 124 -9.59 15.66 11.71
C PHE A 124 -8.31 14.83 11.67
N VAL A 125 -8.39 13.49 11.82
CA VAL A 125 -7.22 12.62 11.64
C VAL A 125 -6.89 12.55 10.16
N THR A 126 -5.64 12.87 9.81
CA THR A 126 -5.16 12.85 8.44
C THR A 126 -3.86 12.07 8.28
N HIS A 127 -3.85 11.14 7.34
CA HIS A 127 -2.69 10.33 6.94
C HIS A 127 -2.12 10.86 5.63
N TYR A 128 -0.83 11.17 5.61
CA TYR A 128 -0.05 11.47 4.42
C TYR A 128 0.88 10.31 4.18
N ARG A 129 0.76 9.66 3.03
CA ARG A 129 1.63 8.55 2.66
C ARG A 129 2.31 8.81 1.33
N GLN A 130 3.60 8.50 1.27
CA GLN A 130 4.33 8.35 0.02
C GLN A 130 5.05 7.01 0.04
N TYR A 131 4.98 6.28 -1.07
CA TYR A 131 5.86 5.15 -1.32
C TYR A 131 6.32 5.16 -2.76
N PHE A 132 7.29 4.31 -3.08
CA PHE A 132 7.78 4.15 -4.44
C PHE A 132 7.73 2.70 -4.90
N ASP A 133 7.61 2.52 -6.21
CA ASP A 133 7.89 1.27 -6.89
C ASP A 133 8.96 1.44 -7.97
N VAL A 134 9.60 0.35 -8.39
CA VAL A 134 10.55 0.33 -9.51
C VAL A 134 9.91 -0.40 -10.68
N ALA A 135 9.38 0.35 -11.65
CA ALA A 135 8.69 -0.21 -12.80
C ALA A 135 9.66 -0.94 -13.73
N ILE A 136 10.79 -0.27 -14.04
CA ILE A 136 11.89 -0.76 -14.88
C ILE A 136 13.20 -0.36 -14.24
N ALA A 137 14.13 -1.30 -14.13
CA ALA A 137 15.53 -1.01 -13.88
C ALA A 137 16.39 -1.91 -14.77
N ASN A 138 17.29 -1.31 -15.54
CA ASN A 138 18.32 -2.00 -16.31
C ASN A 138 19.65 -1.25 -16.15
N GLU A 139 20.69 -1.60 -16.93
CA GLU A 139 22.00 -0.94 -16.83
C GLU A 139 21.98 0.56 -17.21
N ASN A 140 20.96 1.02 -17.94
CA ASN A 140 20.91 2.38 -18.49
C ASN A 140 19.79 3.25 -17.92
N LEU A 141 18.66 2.68 -17.52
CA LEU A 141 17.49 3.41 -17.07
C LEU A 141 16.95 2.85 -15.75
N VAL A 142 16.38 3.75 -14.93
CA VAL A 142 15.52 3.40 -13.80
C VAL A 142 14.25 4.24 -13.84
N PHE A 143 13.11 3.60 -13.59
CA PHE A 143 11.78 4.19 -13.55
C PHE A 143 11.25 4.01 -12.13
N PHE A 144 11.02 5.12 -11.44
CA PHE A 144 10.39 5.15 -10.13
C PHE A 144 8.94 5.60 -10.25
N ASP A 145 8.03 4.81 -9.70
CA ASP A 145 6.63 5.16 -9.58
C ASP A 145 6.39 5.64 -8.15
N ILE A 146 6.25 6.96 -7.95
CA ILE A 146 5.96 7.53 -6.64
C ILE A 146 4.45 7.59 -6.45
N VAL A 147 3.94 6.81 -5.50
CA VAL A 147 2.54 6.86 -5.12
C VAL A 147 2.38 7.69 -3.86
N ARG A 148 1.54 8.72 -3.94
CA ARG A 148 1.20 9.59 -2.81
C ARG A 148 -0.26 9.45 -2.48
N SER A 149 -0.59 9.51 -1.20
CA SER A 149 -1.97 9.57 -0.77
C SER A 149 -2.16 10.44 0.46
N VAL A 150 -3.31 11.10 0.52
CA VAL A 150 -3.74 11.90 1.65
C VAL A 150 -5.15 11.49 2.02
N HIS A 151 -5.36 11.02 3.24
CA HIS A 151 -6.64 10.54 3.74
C HIS A 151 -7.02 11.31 4.99
N THR A 152 -8.16 12.02 4.97
CA THR A 152 -8.74 12.71 6.13
C THR A 152 -10.08 12.07 6.48
N GLY A 153 -10.19 11.53 7.70
CA GLY A 153 -11.44 11.01 8.24
C GLY A 153 -12.13 9.94 7.38
N GLY A 154 -11.38 9.08 6.70
CA GLY A 154 -11.90 8.03 5.81
C GLY A 154 -12.12 8.46 4.35
N THR A 155 -11.79 9.70 3.99
CA THR A 155 -11.84 10.17 2.60
C THR A 155 -10.48 10.65 2.16
N GLY A 156 -10.01 10.17 1.01
CA GLY A 156 -8.70 10.53 0.51
C GLY A 156 -8.58 10.69 -1.00
N ASN A 157 -7.40 11.14 -1.38
CA ASN A 157 -6.94 11.19 -2.76
C ASN A 157 -5.61 10.44 -2.81
N ALA A 158 -5.42 9.66 -3.86
CA ALA A 158 -4.14 9.07 -4.22
C ALA A 158 -3.77 9.52 -5.62
N PHE A 159 -2.48 9.67 -5.87
CA PHE A 159 -1.92 10.02 -7.16
C PHE A 159 -0.59 9.31 -7.34
N VAL A 160 -0.27 8.98 -8.59
CA VAL A 160 0.96 8.30 -8.98
C VAL A 160 1.73 9.24 -9.88
N VAL A 161 3.03 9.38 -9.65
CA VAL A 161 3.92 10.21 -10.47
C VAL A 161 5.13 9.38 -10.87
N GLY A 162 5.36 9.25 -12.17
CA GLY A 162 6.52 8.54 -12.71
C GLY A 162 7.75 9.46 -12.83
N TYR A 163 8.90 8.97 -12.38
CA TYR A 163 10.21 9.61 -12.58
C TYR A 163 11.16 8.66 -13.29
N ILE A 164 11.82 9.17 -14.33
CA ILE A 164 12.69 8.37 -15.19
C ILE A 164 14.09 8.95 -15.12
N PHE A 165 15.09 8.11 -14.90
CA PHE A 165 16.49 8.54 -14.83
C PHE A 165 17.39 7.70 -15.73
N ASP A 166 18.36 8.36 -16.37
CA ASP A 166 19.53 7.70 -16.95
C ASP A 166 20.50 7.31 -15.82
N ARG A 167 20.78 6.02 -15.65
CA ARG A 167 21.63 5.51 -14.56
C ARG A 167 23.12 5.83 -14.77
N ARG A 168 23.54 6.26 -15.95
CA ARG A 168 24.95 6.49 -16.27
C ARG A 168 25.43 7.86 -15.77
N ASP A 169 24.57 8.87 -15.89
CA ASP A 169 24.87 10.24 -15.49
C ASP A 169 23.86 10.85 -14.49
N GLY A 170 22.79 10.12 -14.17
CA GLY A 170 21.75 10.53 -13.24
C GLY A 170 20.75 11.54 -13.79
N ALA A 171 20.74 11.81 -15.10
CA ALA A 171 19.84 12.78 -15.70
C ALA A 171 18.37 12.33 -15.64
N GLU A 172 17.49 13.20 -15.15
CA GLU A 172 16.03 13.00 -15.21
C GLU A 172 15.54 13.18 -16.65
N LEU A 173 14.76 12.22 -17.13
CA LEU A 173 14.15 12.22 -18.45
C LEU A 173 12.65 12.52 -18.31
N SER A 174 12.13 13.38 -19.17
CA SER A 174 10.68 13.56 -19.29
C SER A 174 10.07 12.47 -20.15
N ILE A 175 8.76 12.23 -20.00
CA ILE A 175 8.00 11.34 -20.89
C ILE A 175 8.24 11.68 -22.37
N SER A 176 8.28 12.98 -22.71
CA SER A 176 8.50 13.42 -24.09
C SER A 176 9.87 13.02 -24.64
N ASP A 177 10.87 12.85 -23.77
CA ASP A 177 12.21 12.40 -24.16
C ASP A 177 12.23 10.94 -24.60
N LEU A 178 11.20 10.15 -24.28
CA LEU A 178 11.11 8.76 -24.70
C LEU A 178 10.68 8.60 -26.17
N PHE A 179 9.98 9.60 -26.71
CA PHE A 179 9.35 9.54 -28.02
C PHE A 179 10.12 10.33 -29.08
N VAL A 180 9.97 9.93 -30.35
CA VAL A 180 10.64 10.58 -31.49
C VAL A 180 10.12 12.01 -31.68
N ASP A 181 8.81 12.20 -31.55
CA ASP A 181 8.12 13.49 -31.69
C ASP A 181 6.73 13.42 -31.03
N GLY A 182 5.99 14.53 -31.00
CA GLY A 182 4.69 14.65 -30.33
C GLY A 182 3.54 13.78 -30.86
N ARG A 183 3.72 12.97 -31.93
CA ARG A 183 2.66 12.09 -32.44
C ARG A 183 2.20 11.03 -31.44
N TYR A 184 2.99 10.73 -30.41
CA TYR A 184 2.59 9.81 -29.34
C TYR A 184 1.33 10.27 -28.60
N LEU A 185 1.14 11.58 -28.40
CA LEU A 185 -0.03 12.12 -27.71
C LEU A 185 -1.34 11.81 -28.46
N GLU A 186 -1.33 11.96 -29.79
CA GLU A 186 -2.48 11.62 -30.64
C GLU A 186 -2.78 10.12 -30.62
N ARG A 187 -1.73 9.29 -30.62
CA ARG A 187 -1.86 7.82 -30.56
C ARG A 187 -2.44 7.39 -29.21
N LEU A 188 -1.91 7.89 -28.10
CA LEU A 188 -2.40 7.59 -26.76
C LEU A 188 -3.83 8.10 -26.55
N SER A 189 -4.12 9.33 -26.99
CA SER A 189 -5.48 9.90 -26.98
C SER A 189 -6.46 8.97 -27.69
N THR A 190 -6.13 8.54 -28.90
CA THR A 190 -6.97 7.62 -29.68
C THR A 190 -7.18 6.29 -28.96
N LEU A 191 -6.09 5.64 -28.54
CA LEU A 191 -6.13 4.34 -27.87
C LEU A 191 -6.95 4.40 -26.58
N THR A 192 -6.62 5.31 -25.67
CA THR A 192 -7.28 5.43 -24.36
C THR A 192 -8.75 5.82 -24.50
N ARG A 193 -9.12 6.69 -25.44
CA ARG A 193 -10.54 7.00 -25.74
C ARG A 193 -11.34 5.79 -26.18
N GLU A 194 -10.74 4.93 -26.99
CA GLU A 194 -11.38 3.72 -27.47
C GLU A 194 -11.64 2.76 -26.29
N VAL A 195 -10.61 2.49 -25.49
CA VAL A 195 -10.71 1.62 -24.29
C VAL A 195 -11.75 2.14 -23.31
N LEU A 196 -11.65 3.42 -22.91
CA LEU A 196 -12.56 4.02 -21.96
C LEU A 196 -13.98 4.14 -22.52
N GLY A 197 -14.12 4.40 -23.82
CA GLY A 197 -15.40 4.49 -24.50
C GLY A 197 -16.12 3.14 -24.58
N GLU A 198 -15.41 2.04 -24.83
CA GLU A 198 -15.97 0.69 -24.77
C GLU A 198 -16.43 0.33 -23.36
N ARG A 199 -15.60 0.61 -22.35
CA ARG A 199 -15.96 0.43 -20.94
C ARG A 199 -17.21 1.23 -20.57
N ALA A 200 -17.29 2.49 -20.96
CA ALA A 200 -18.45 3.34 -20.71
C ALA A 200 -19.71 2.75 -21.38
N ARG A 201 -19.60 2.24 -22.61
CA ARG A 201 -20.73 1.58 -23.29
C ARG A 201 -21.20 0.32 -22.55
N GLY A 202 -20.28 -0.51 -22.06
CA GLY A 202 -20.60 -1.68 -21.25
C GLY A 202 -21.32 -1.31 -19.95
N TRP A 203 -20.76 -0.37 -19.19
CA TRP A 203 -21.34 0.07 -17.91
C TRP A 203 -22.74 0.68 -18.07
N ILE A 204 -22.94 1.50 -19.11
CA ILE A 204 -24.26 2.08 -19.41
C ILE A 204 -25.25 1.00 -19.94
N ALA A 205 -24.77 -0.09 -20.54
CA ALA A 205 -25.64 -1.18 -20.98
C ALA A 205 -26.18 -2.01 -19.80
N GLU A 206 -25.35 -2.23 -18.78
CA GLU A 206 -25.71 -2.99 -17.57
C GLU A 206 -26.53 -2.16 -16.55
N GLY A 207 -26.46 -0.83 -16.63
CA GLY A 207 -27.18 0.05 -15.72
C GLY A 207 -28.70 0.08 -15.92
N GLU A 208 -29.42 0.30 -14.82
CA GLU A 208 -30.86 0.57 -14.82
C GLU A 208 -31.13 2.06 -15.07
N TYR A 209 -31.94 2.36 -16.09
CA TYR A 209 -32.31 3.73 -16.46
C TYR A 209 -33.82 3.85 -16.63
N GLU A 210 -34.35 5.01 -16.27
CA GLU A 210 -35.78 5.32 -16.37
C GLU A 210 -36.31 5.26 -17.83
N SER A 211 -35.43 5.41 -18.84
CA SER A 211 -35.76 5.26 -20.26
C SER A 211 -34.51 5.12 -21.13
N ASP A 212 -34.68 4.66 -22.38
CA ASP A 212 -33.60 4.63 -23.39
C ASP A 212 -33.04 6.02 -23.68
N ALA A 213 -33.87 7.06 -23.62
CA ALA A 213 -33.41 8.44 -23.80
C ALA A 213 -32.51 8.89 -22.65
N ALA A 214 -32.83 8.50 -21.40
CA ALA A 214 -31.99 8.76 -20.24
C ALA A 214 -30.67 7.98 -20.32
N ARG A 215 -30.71 6.71 -20.74
CA ARG A 215 -29.52 5.88 -21.00
C ARG A 215 -28.60 6.52 -22.04
N LYS A 216 -29.15 6.95 -23.18
CA LYS A 216 -28.38 7.60 -24.24
C LYS A 216 -27.72 8.90 -23.77
N LYS A 217 -28.47 9.73 -23.02
CA LYS A 217 -27.94 10.98 -22.45
C LYS A 217 -26.81 10.72 -21.44
N ALA A 218 -26.94 9.66 -20.63
CA ALA A 218 -25.89 9.25 -19.70
C ALA A 218 -24.61 8.83 -20.44
N LEU A 219 -24.74 8.03 -21.51
CA LEU A 219 -23.61 7.64 -22.35
C LEU A 219 -22.93 8.84 -23.00
N GLU A 220 -23.71 9.74 -23.63
CA GLU A 220 -23.16 10.97 -24.25
C GLU A 220 -22.41 11.84 -23.24
N ALA A 221 -22.91 11.95 -22.01
CA ALA A 221 -22.25 12.70 -20.94
C ALA A 221 -20.90 12.09 -20.54
N VAL A 222 -20.84 10.76 -20.37
CA VAL A 222 -19.60 10.05 -20.03
C VAL A 222 -18.58 10.12 -21.18
N LEU A 223 -19.02 9.91 -22.43
CA LEU A 223 -18.13 9.96 -23.59
C LEU A 223 -17.52 11.34 -23.81
N ARG A 224 -18.26 12.42 -23.57
CA ARG A 224 -17.71 13.78 -23.63
C ARG A 224 -16.65 14.01 -22.56
N TRP A 225 -16.87 13.49 -21.35
CA TRP A 225 -15.88 13.60 -20.27
C TRP A 225 -14.59 12.87 -20.63
N ILE A 226 -14.72 11.64 -21.15
CA ILE A 226 -13.56 10.89 -21.66
C ILE A 226 -12.86 11.69 -22.76
N GLU A 227 -13.58 12.26 -23.73
CA GLU A 227 -13.00 13.04 -24.83
C GLU A 227 -12.16 14.23 -24.33
N GLU A 228 -12.69 15.00 -23.37
CA GLU A 228 -12.00 16.13 -22.75
C GLU A 228 -10.78 15.69 -21.93
N GLY A 229 -10.94 14.69 -21.06
CA GLY A 229 -9.87 14.18 -20.18
C GLY A 229 -8.74 13.44 -20.89
N THR A 230 -8.97 13.01 -22.14
CA THR A 230 -7.98 12.32 -22.98
C THR A 230 -7.55 13.16 -24.18
N ALA A 231 -7.76 14.48 -24.18
CA ALA A 231 -7.25 15.35 -25.23
C ALA A 231 -5.72 15.19 -25.39
N PRO A 232 -5.16 15.25 -26.62
CA PRO A 232 -3.76 14.92 -26.91
C PRO A 232 -2.80 16.04 -26.45
N THR A 233 -2.72 16.26 -25.15
CA THR A 233 -1.87 17.26 -24.50
C THR A 233 -0.90 16.57 -23.55
N ALA A 234 0.28 17.16 -23.35
CA ALA A 234 1.26 16.63 -22.40
C ALA A 234 0.70 16.60 -20.96
N GLU A 235 -0.16 17.56 -20.61
CA GLU A 235 -0.83 17.63 -19.30
C GLU A 235 -1.79 16.44 -19.06
N ASN A 236 -2.48 15.96 -20.09
CA ASN A 236 -3.39 14.82 -19.93
C ASN A 236 -2.68 13.45 -19.96
N PHE A 237 -1.40 13.43 -20.32
CA PHE A 237 -0.59 12.23 -20.56
C PHE A 237 0.78 12.37 -19.89
N ASP A 238 0.79 12.89 -18.67
CA ASP A 238 1.96 13.07 -17.83
C ASP A 238 2.30 11.82 -17.01
N ASN A 239 1.33 10.93 -16.77
CA ASN A 239 1.50 9.68 -16.05
C ASN A 239 1.47 8.45 -16.98
N ILE A 240 2.61 8.20 -17.62
CA ILE A 240 2.82 7.04 -18.51
C ILE A 240 3.95 6.17 -17.94
N LEU A 241 3.63 4.91 -17.66
CA LEU A 241 4.53 3.98 -16.99
C LEU A 241 4.74 2.75 -17.86
N PHE A 242 5.99 2.45 -18.21
CA PHE A 242 6.33 1.23 -18.92
C PHE A 242 6.56 0.10 -17.93
N ARG A 243 6.07 -1.11 -18.25
CA ARG A 243 6.21 -2.30 -17.43
C ARG A 243 7.01 -3.37 -18.16
N ASP A 244 7.67 -4.22 -17.38
CA ASP A 244 8.49 -5.35 -17.83
C ASP A 244 7.71 -6.46 -18.53
N ASN A 245 6.40 -6.54 -18.29
CA ASN A 245 5.50 -7.46 -18.96
C ASN A 245 5.13 -7.02 -20.41
N GLY A 246 5.78 -5.98 -20.94
CA GLY A 246 5.52 -5.46 -22.28
C GLY A 246 4.27 -4.60 -22.38
N THR A 247 3.82 -4.00 -21.27
CA THR A 247 2.69 -3.06 -21.27
C THR A 247 3.12 -1.65 -20.92
N VAL A 248 2.27 -0.70 -21.29
CA VAL A 248 2.31 0.69 -20.88
C VAL A 248 1.03 1.01 -20.12
N LEU A 249 1.17 1.48 -18.89
CA LEU A 249 0.08 1.98 -18.07
C LEU A 249 -0.05 3.49 -18.26
N ILE A 250 -1.27 3.95 -18.49
CA ILE A 250 -1.63 5.36 -18.50
C ILE A 250 -2.56 5.58 -17.31
N ALA A 251 -2.12 6.36 -16.34
CA ALA A 251 -2.93 6.72 -15.17
C ALA A 251 -3.55 8.10 -15.38
N PHE A 252 -4.84 8.22 -15.10
CA PHE A 252 -5.59 9.46 -15.18
C PHE A 252 -5.98 9.93 -13.78
N ASP A 253 -5.77 11.22 -13.52
CA ASP A 253 -6.10 11.84 -12.27
C ASP A 253 -7.60 11.69 -11.93
N LYS A 254 -7.89 11.76 -10.64
CA LYS A 254 -9.27 11.77 -10.14
C LYS A 254 -10.03 12.93 -10.80
N TYR A 255 -11.23 12.64 -11.32
CA TYR A 255 -12.07 13.57 -12.10
C TYR A 255 -11.60 13.88 -13.53
N GLN A 256 -10.47 13.34 -14.00
CA GLN A 256 -9.99 13.61 -15.36
C GLN A 256 -10.88 12.92 -16.40
N VAL A 257 -11.06 11.60 -16.29
CA VAL A 257 -11.82 10.80 -17.27
C VAL A 257 -13.08 10.13 -16.71
N ALA A 258 -13.31 10.22 -15.39
CA ALA A 258 -14.45 9.62 -14.71
C ALA A 258 -14.81 10.38 -13.44
N ALA A 259 -15.99 10.10 -12.87
CA ALA A 259 -16.38 10.65 -11.57
C ALA A 259 -15.43 10.21 -10.46
N GLY A 260 -15.14 11.09 -9.49
CA GLY A 260 -14.12 10.83 -8.47
C GLY A 260 -14.40 9.65 -7.54
N VAL A 261 -15.62 9.11 -7.52
CA VAL A 261 -15.91 7.82 -6.85
C VAL A 261 -15.19 6.64 -7.49
N ALA A 262 -14.78 6.77 -8.76
CA ALA A 262 -13.98 5.78 -9.47
C ALA A 262 -12.49 5.81 -9.06
N GLY A 263 -12.05 6.84 -8.32
CA GLY A 263 -10.64 7.01 -7.97
C GLY A 263 -9.78 7.41 -9.18
N VAL A 264 -8.51 6.99 -9.14
CA VAL A 264 -7.57 7.05 -10.27
C VAL A 264 -8.02 6.02 -11.30
N VAL A 265 -8.05 6.41 -12.58
CA VAL A 265 -8.42 5.50 -13.67
C VAL A 265 -7.15 5.10 -14.42
N GLU A 266 -6.86 3.82 -14.48
CA GLU A 266 -5.71 3.28 -15.18
C GLU A 266 -6.12 2.58 -16.48
N VAL A 267 -5.37 2.82 -17.56
CA VAL A 267 -5.49 2.13 -18.84
C VAL A 267 -4.18 1.44 -19.17
N GLU A 268 -4.19 0.11 -19.20
CA GLU A 268 -3.04 -0.70 -19.60
C GLU A 268 -3.14 -1.04 -21.10
N LEU A 269 -2.11 -0.71 -21.86
CA LEU A 269 -2.00 -0.99 -23.30
C LEU A 269 -0.76 -1.85 -23.55
N PRO A 270 -0.73 -2.69 -24.59
CA PRO A 270 0.53 -3.32 -25.01
C PRO A 270 1.52 -2.23 -25.48
N ALA A 271 2.79 -2.34 -25.09
CA ALA A 271 3.82 -1.37 -25.48
C ALA A 271 4.03 -1.35 -27.01
N SER A 272 3.82 -2.49 -27.68
CA SER A 272 3.75 -2.61 -29.15
C SER A 272 2.67 -1.72 -29.82
N ALA A 273 1.72 -1.13 -29.08
CA ALA A 273 0.77 -0.16 -29.65
C ALA A 273 1.38 1.23 -29.89
N ILE A 274 2.54 1.50 -29.26
CA ILE A 274 3.25 2.78 -29.31
C ILE A 274 4.75 2.65 -29.62
N ASP A 275 5.27 1.43 -29.79
CA ASP A 275 6.69 1.17 -30.03
C ASP A 275 7.22 1.94 -31.24
N ASP A 276 6.43 2.06 -32.31
CA ASP A 276 6.75 2.78 -33.54
C ASP A 276 7.04 4.27 -33.33
N LEU A 277 6.64 4.82 -32.20
CA LEU A 277 6.81 6.22 -31.81
C LEU A 277 7.92 6.42 -30.78
N LEU A 278 8.42 5.36 -30.15
CA LEU A 278 9.55 5.42 -29.21
C LEU A 278 10.86 5.68 -29.95
N LYS A 279 11.80 6.37 -29.31
CA LYS A 279 13.17 6.49 -29.84
C LYS A 279 13.80 5.09 -29.97
N PRO A 280 14.62 4.82 -31.00
CA PRO A 280 15.23 3.50 -31.21
C PRO A 280 16.02 2.99 -30.00
N GLU A 281 16.68 3.90 -29.28
CA GLU A 281 17.42 3.61 -28.07
C GLU A 281 16.50 3.13 -26.94
N ILE A 282 15.32 3.74 -26.78
CA ILE A 282 14.32 3.35 -25.76
C ILE A 282 13.68 2.00 -26.08
N ARG A 283 13.40 1.69 -27.35
CA ARG A 283 12.87 0.38 -27.75
C ARG A 283 13.79 -0.78 -27.35
N GLY A 284 15.08 -0.62 -27.64
CA GLY A 284 16.09 -1.59 -27.24
C GLY A 284 16.21 -1.76 -25.72
N LEU A 285 15.95 -0.69 -24.96
CA LEU A 285 15.99 -0.70 -23.50
C LEU A 285 14.74 -1.32 -22.86
N LEU A 286 13.62 -1.41 -23.58
CA LEU A 286 12.39 -2.08 -23.15
C LEU A 286 12.35 -3.58 -23.51
N GLY A 287 13.38 -4.11 -24.19
CA GLY A 287 13.44 -5.51 -24.60
C GLY A 287 12.52 -5.89 -25.77
N GLU A 288 11.94 -4.91 -26.46
CA GLU A 288 11.08 -5.15 -27.63
C GLU A 288 11.92 -5.10 -28.92
N GLU A 289 12.01 -6.23 -29.64
CA GLU A 289 12.35 -6.18 -31.06
C GLU A 289 11.13 -5.61 -31.81
N ALA A 290 11.35 -4.60 -32.66
CA ALA A 290 10.31 -3.86 -33.36
C ALA A 290 9.21 -4.79 -33.93
N GLY A 291 8.02 -4.72 -33.33
CA GLY A 291 6.86 -5.45 -33.75
C GLY A 291 6.11 -4.72 -34.86
N ALA A 292 5.30 -5.43 -35.64
CA ALA A 292 4.34 -4.76 -36.50
C ALA A 292 3.28 -4.07 -35.62
N ALA A 293 2.98 -2.80 -35.90
CA ALA A 293 1.93 -2.05 -35.22
C ALA A 293 0.64 -2.88 -35.15
N VAL A 294 0.14 -3.14 -33.94
CA VAL A 294 -1.08 -3.93 -33.73
C VAL A 294 -2.29 -3.07 -34.12
N PRO A 295 -3.20 -3.56 -34.98
CA PRO A 295 -4.42 -2.84 -35.34
C PRO A 295 -5.26 -2.48 -34.10
N LEU A 296 -5.84 -1.28 -34.07
CA LEU A 296 -6.70 -0.77 -32.97
C LEU A 296 -7.79 -1.77 -32.56
N GLN A 297 -8.40 -2.44 -33.55
CA GLN A 297 -9.43 -3.45 -33.33
C GLN A 297 -8.91 -4.71 -32.62
N GLU A 298 -7.65 -5.09 -32.87
CA GLU A 298 -6.99 -6.21 -32.20
C GLU A 298 -6.51 -5.82 -30.80
N VAL A 299 -6.12 -4.55 -30.58
CA VAL A 299 -5.89 -4.02 -29.23
C VAL A 299 -7.19 -4.10 -28.42
N ALA A 300 -8.33 -3.65 -28.96
CA ALA A 300 -9.65 -3.76 -28.31
C ALA A 300 -10.10 -5.23 -28.03
N GLN A 301 -9.83 -6.16 -28.97
CA GLN A 301 -10.14 -7.59 -28.79
C GLN A 301 -9.19 -8.31 -27.83
N THR A 302 -7.91 -7.93 -27.81
CA THR A 302 -6.93 -8.42 -26.81
C THR A 302 -7.28 -7.87 -25.44
N LEU A 303 -7.77 -6.63 -25.40
CA LEU A 303 -8.30 -6.03 -24.19
C LEU A 303 -9.47 -6.86 -23.67
N GLU A 304 -10.41 -7.36 -24.48
CA GLU A 304 -11.49 -8.27 -24.01
C GLU A 304 -11.01 -9.45 -23.14
N GLN A 305 -9.78 -9.92 -23.35
CA GLN A 305 -9.14 -10.97 -22.54
C GLN A 305 -8.33 -10.43 -21.35
N VAL A 306 -7.92 -9.16 -21.40
CA VAL A 306 -7.31 -8.38 -20.30
C VAL A 306 -8.37 -7.75 -19.38
N TRP A 307 -9.67 -7.79 -19.73
CA TRP A 307 -10.79 -7.14 -19.04
C TRP A 307 -11.02 -7.55 -17.58
N ALA A 308 -10.21 -8.45 -17.02
CA ALA A 308 -10.08 -8.66 -15.58
C ALA A 308 -9.22 -7.59 -14.85
N ARG A 309 -8.60 -6.63 -15.55
CA ARG A 309 -7.54 -5.76 -14.98
C ARG A 309 -7.78 -4.24 -14.99
N VAL A 310 -9.01 -3.77 -15.21
CA VAL A 310 -9.32 -2.42 -14.71
C VAL A 310 -9.68 -2.55 -13.24
N ARG A 311 -8.76 -2.14 -12.35
CA ARG A 311 -8.93 -2.23 -10.90
C ARG A 311 -10.11 -1.35 -10.41
N LEU A 312 -11.29 -1.95 -10.33
CA LEU A 312 -12.14 -1.83 -9.13
C LEU A 312 -11.98 -3.17 -8.42
N GLY A 313 -11.51 -3.17 -7.17
CA GLY A 313 -11.11 -4.38 -6.46
C GLY A 313 -12.21 -5.46 -6.40
N SER A 314 -11.83 -6.72 -6.66
CA SER A 314 -12.49 -7.95 -6.17
C SER A 314 -11.72 -9.20 -6.65
N SER A 315 -11.41 -10.09 -5.70
CA SER A 315 -11.30 -11.59 -5.67
C SER A 315 -11.19 -12.36 -7.01
N VAL A 316 -10.45 -13.49 -7.15
CA VAL A 316 -10.62 -14.76 -6.42
C VAL A 316 -9.42 -15.75 -6.55
N VAL A 317 -9.27 -16.54 -5.47
CA VAL A 317 -8.68 -17.89 -5.19
C VAL A 317 -7.22 -18.31 -5.44
N ALA A 318 -6.64 -18.76 -4.33
CA ALA A 318 -5.61 -19.78 -4.17
C ALA A 318 -5.97 -21.14 -4.82
N GLU A 319 -4.98 -21.85 -5.37
CA GLU A 319 -4.43 -23.11 -4.81
C GLU A 319 -3.30 -23.69 -5.69
N ALA A 320 -2.34 -24.34 -5.00
CA ALA A 320 -1.40 -25.37 -5.46
C ALA A 320 -0.13 -24.96 -6.22
N LEU A 321 0.96 -24.74 -5.49
CA LEU A 321 2.26 -25.35 -5.79
C LEU A 321 3.03 -25.63 -4.49
N SER A 322 3.27 -26.90 -4.17
CA SER A 322 4.18 -27.29 -3.09
C SER A 322 5.63 -26.97 -3.49
N PRO A 323 6.41 -26.24 -2.69
CA PRO A 323 7.86 -26.11 -2.89
C PRO A 323 8.63 -27.31 -2.31
N PRO A 324 9.81 -27.65 -2.85
CA PRO A 324 10.67 -28.68 -2.30
C PRO A 324 11.27 -28.19 -0.98
N ALA A 325 11.16 -29.02 0.06
CA ALA A 325 11.67 -28.74 1.40
C ALA A 325 13.16 -28.35 1.39
N ALA A 326 13.44 -27.09 1.71
CA ALA A 326 14.77 -26.66 2.13
C ALA A 326 15.00 -27.19 3.55
N GLN A 327 15.98 -28.09 3.69
CA GLN A 327 16.35 -28.67 4.97
C GLN A 327 16.98 -27.58 5.85
N ALA A 328 16.24 -27.15 6.88
CA ALA A 328 16.79 -26.42 8.00
C ALA A 328 17.86 -27.28 8.68
N SER A 329 19.10 -26.77 8.69
CA SER A 329 20.23 -27.39 9.37
C SER A 329 19.99 -27.37 10.88
N SER A 330 19.66 -28.53 11.44
CA SER A 330 19.49 -28.74 12.89
C SER A 330 20.83 -28.57 13.62
N LEU A 331 21.05 -27.39 14.19
CA LEU A 331 21.83 -27.27 15.42
C LEU A 331 20.81 -27.30 16.55
N VAL A 332 20.96 -28.27 17.45
CA VAL A 332 20.12 -28.43 18.64
C VAL A 332 20.39 -27.22 19.55
N GLU A 333 19.65 -26.14 19.34
CA GLU A 333 19.47 -25.09 20.35
C GLU A 333 18.79 -25.76 21.55
N GLU A 334 19.36 -25.60 22.76
CA GLU A 334 18.66 -25.96 23.99
C GLU A 334 17.28 -25.30 23.96
N GLU A 335 16.22 -26.11 24.03
CA GLU A 335 14.84 -25.64 24.02
C GLU A 335 14.59 -24.81 25.29
N ILE A 336 14.66 -23.49 25.15
CA ILE A 336 14.34 -22.53 26.22
C ILE A 336 12.83 -22.62 26.47
N ASP A 337 12.45 -23.11 27.66
CA ASP A 337 11.07 -23.12 28.13
C ASP A 337 10.79 -21.87 28.99
N CYS A 338 10.03 -20.93 28.43
CA CYS A 338 9.73 -19.65 29.07
C CYS A 338 8.77 -19.75 30.27
N TYR A 339 8.24 -20.94 30.58
CA TYR A 339 7.55 -21.22 31.86
C TYR A 339 8.51 -21.51 33.00
N GLU A 340 9.70 -22.02 32.69
CA GLU A 340 10.72 -22.41 33.67
C GLU A 340 11.80 -21.34 33.83
N VAL A 341 12.08 -20.57 32.78
CA VAL A 341 13.09 -19.50 32.81
C VAL A 341 12.54 -18.15 32.39
N PRO A 342 13.06 -17.03 32.94
CA PRO A 342 12.67 -15.70 32.52
C PRO A 342 13.01 -15.46 31.04
N CYS A 343 12.00 -15.07 30.25
CA CYS A 343 12.16 -14.74 28.84
C CYS A 343 11.63 -13.35 28.51
N VAL A 344 12.10 -12.74 27.42
CA VAL A 344 11.50 -11.59 26.75
C VAL A 344 11.56 -11.77 25.24
N ALA A 345 10.63 -11.15 24.51
CA ALA A 345 10.70 -11.01 23.06
C ALA A 345 11.10 -9.58 22.70
N LEU A 346 12.27 -9.45 22.05
CA LEU A 346 12.68 -8.21 21.40
C LEU A 346 12.08 -8.20 19.99
N THR A 347 11.27 -7.19 19.69
CA THR A 347 10.55 -7.10 18.42
C THR A 347 10.86 -5.79 17.70
N PHE A 348 10.96 -5.84 16.38
CA PHE A 348 11.29 -4.68 15.54
C PHE A 348 10.23 -4.52 14.45
N ASP A 349 9.66 -3.32 14.35
CA ASP A 349 8.64 -2.94 13.37
C ASP A 349 9.25 -2.09 12.24
N ASP A 350 8.50 -1.96 11.14
CA ASP A 350 8.75 -1.12 9.95
C ASP A 350 9.89 -1.53 9.02
N GLY A 351 10.79 -2.41 9.44
CA GLY A 351 11.86 -2.93 8.61
C GLY A 351 11.38 -3.78 7.42
N PRO A 352 12.32 -4.32 6.62
CA PRO A 352 13.76 -4.06 6.67
C PRO A 352 14.15 -2.66 6.20
N SER A 353 15.25 -2.14 6.74
CA SER A 353 15.84 -0.82 6.47
C SER A 353 17.34 -0.94 6.20
N ILE A 354 17.99 0.16 5.81
CA ILE A 354 19.46 0.23 5.69
C ILE A 354 20.20 -0.14 6.99
N PHE A 355 19.54 -0.08 8.15
CA PHE A 355 20.13 -0.40 9.45
C PHE A 355 19.90 -1.85 9.89
N THR A 356 18.93 -2.56 9.30
CA THR A 356 18.57 -3.94 9.68
C THR A 356 19.76 -4.89 9.55
N GLY A 357 20.58 -4.75 8.50
CA GLY A 357 21.78 -5.57 8.33
C GLY A 357 22.78 -5.45 9.49
N ARG A 358 22.99 -4.23 10.01
CA ARG A 358 23.85 -3.97 11.18
C ARG A 358 23.23 -4.52 12.46
N LEU A 359 21.92 -4.42 12.60
CA LEU A 359 21.19 -5.00 13.73
C LEU A 359 21.33 -6.53 13.76
N LEU A 360 21.22 -7.21 12.61
CA LEU A 360 21.44 -8.66 12.52
C LEU A 360 22.86 -9.05 12.96
N ASP A 361 23.89 -8.28 12.57
CA ASP A 361 25.26 -8.50 13.03
C ASP A 361 25.39 -8.41 14.56
N ILE A 362 24.77 -7.40 15.17
CA ILE A 362 24.74 -7.23 16.64
C ILE A 362 24.03 -8.41 17.31
N LEU A 363 22.83 -8.78 16.83
CA LEU A 363 22.06 -9.88 17.41
C LEU A 363 22.83 -11.21 17.33
N LYS A 364 23.54 -11.45 16.23
CA LYS A 364 24.40 -12.60 16.02
C LYS A 364 25.61 -12.61 16.95
N GLU A 365 26.31 -11.48 17.09
CA GLU A 365 27.45 -11.33 18.03
C GLU A 365 27.04 -11.69 19.47
N HIS A 366 25.83 -11.29 19.85
CA HIS A 366 25.30 -11.57 21.17
C HIS A 366 24.57 -12.92 21.29
N ASN A 367 24.43 -13.70 20.23
CA ASN A 367 23.61 -14.93 20.18
C ASN A 367 22.19 -14.70 20.75
N VAL A 368 21.47 -13.75 20.14
CA VAL A 368 20.10 -13.37 20.49
C VAL A 368 19.20 -13.54 19.26
N LYS A 369 18.01 -14.10 19.46
CA LYS A 369 16.95 -14.12 18.44
C LYS A 369 15.92 -13.02 18.74
N ALA A 370 15.24 -12.58 17.69
CA ALA A 370 14.29 -11.46 17.70
C ALA A 370 13.16 -11.76 16.71
N THR A 371 12.09 -10.96 16.77
CA THR A 371 10.97 -11.03 15.81
C THR A 371 10.88 -9.73 15.04
N PHE A 372 10.83 -9.81 13.71
CA PHE A 372 10.77 -8.64 12.83
C PHE A 372 9.38 -8.58 12.20
N PHE A 373 8.56 -7.61 12.60
CA PHE A 373 7.29 -7.29 11.95
C PHE A 373 7.60 -6.37 10.78
N ILE A 374 7.67 -6.94 9.58
CA ILE A 374 8.17 -6.20 8.41
C ILE A 374 7.05 -5.66 7.53
N LEU A 375 7.32 -4.53 6.88
CA LEU A 375 6.46 -4.01 5.82
C LEU A 375 6.70 -4.78 4.53
N GLY A 376 5.63 -5.23 3.88
CA GLY A 376 5.73 -5.97 2.62
C GLY A 376 6.41 -5.17 1.51
N SER A 377 6.15 -3.86 1.43
CA SER A 377 6.83 -2.94 0.51
C SER A 377 8.35 -2.88 0.75
N ASN A 378 8.80 -2.96 1.99
CA ASN A 378 10.23 -2.96 2.32
C ASN A 378 10.86 -4.34 2.11
N ALA A 379 10.14 -5.41 2.46
CA ALA A 379 10.55 -6.80 2.25
C ALA A 379 10.79 -7.09 0.77
N ARG A 380 9.94 -6.53 -0.10
CA ARG A 380 10.10 -6.54 -1.55
C ARG A 380 11.48 -6.01 -1.94
N ILE A 381 11.89 -4.88 -1.39
CA ILE A 381 13.12 -4.19 -1.81
C ILE A 381 14.36 -4.85 -1.21
N GLN A 382 14.30 -5.26 0.05
CA GLN A 382 15.43 -5.85 0.78
C GLN A 382 15.21 -7.33 1.08
N SER A 383 14.81 -8.09 0.05
CA SER A 383 14.53 -9.52 0.16
C SER A 383 15.72 -10.33 0.69
N GLU A 384 16.95 -9.97 0.34
CA GLU A 384 18.16 -10.60 0.89
C GLU A 384 18.30 -10.40 2.40
N THR A 385 17.96 -9.22 2.91
CA THR A 385 17.97 -8.91 4.35
C THR A 385 16.94 -9.76 5.10
N VAL A 386 15.73 -9.91 4.55
CA VAL A 386 14.68 -10.77 5.12
C VAL A 386 15.10 -12.24 5.10
N SER A 387 15.63 -12.72 3.97
CA SER A 387 16.15 -14.08 3.84
C SER A 387 17.28 -14.36 4.85
N ARG A 388 18.18 -13.38 5.04
CA ARG A 388 19.24 -13.45 6.05
C ARG A 388 18.67 -13.50 7.46
N ALA A 389 17.73 -12.62 7.82
CA ALA A 389 17.12 -12.61 9.14
C ALA A 389 16.50 -13.98 9.47
N PHE A 390 15.75 -14.55 8.54
CA PHE A 390 15.16 -15.86 8.69
C PHE A 390 16.22 -16.98 8.80
N ALA A 391 17.23 -16.99 7.92
CA ALA A 391 18.31 -17.98 7.95
C ALA A 391 19.17 -17.92 9.22
N GLU A 392 19.27 -16.74 9.85
CA GLU A 392 19.93 -16.55 11.14
C GLU A 392 19.04 -16.93 12.34
N GLY A 393 17.82 -17.42 12.11
CA GLY A 393 16.91 -17.96 13.13
C GLY A 393 16.05 -16.91 13.83
N HIS A 394 15.89 -15.73 13.23
CA HIS A 394 14.90 -14.75 13.65
C HIS A 394 13.51 -15.10 13.10
N GLU A 395 12.47 -14.60 13.75
CA GLU A 395 11.09 -14.78 13.31
C GLU A 395 10.63 -13.60 12.46
N ILE A 396 9.88 -13.87 11.40
CA ILE A 396 9.32 -12.86 10.50
C ILE A 396 7.80 -12.78 10.75
N GLY A 397 7.34 -11.58 11.10
CA GLY A 397 5.93 -11.23 11.29
C GLY A 397 5.45 -10.26 10.21
N ASN A 398 4.13 -10.20 10.02
CA ASN A 398 3.48 -9.30 9.08
C ASN A 398 3.21 -7.94 9.75
N HIS A 399 3.65 -6.84 9.13
CA HIS A 399 3.33 -5.48 9.55
C HIS A 399 2.53 -4.68 8.53
N THR A 400 1.78 -5.36 7.65
CA THR A 400 1.07 -4.83 6.46
C THR A 400 2.00 -4.41 5.32
N TRP A 401 1.42 -4.01 4.19
CA TRP A 401 2.20 -3.70 2.99
C TRP A 401 2.86 -2.32 3.07
N ASP A 402 2.08 -1.27 3.36
CA ASP A 402 2.54 0.13 3.36
C ASP A 402 2.12 0.93 4.61
N HIS A 403 1.99 0.23 5.75
CA HIS A 403 1.73 0.78 7.08
C HIS A 403 0.38 1.55 7.26
N PRO A 404 -0.77 1.08 6.73
CA PRO A 404 -2.05 1.74 6.93
C PRO A 404 -2.66 1.61 8.33
N LEU A 405 -3.37 2.66 8.76
CA LEU A 405 -4.30 2.56 9.90
C LEU A 405 -5.52 1.72 9.50
N LEU A 406 -5.44 0.40 9.71
CA LEU A 406 -6.44 -0.58 9.25
C LEU A 406 -7.86 -0.34 9.80
N THR A 407 -7.99 0.38 10.92
CA THR A 407 -9.27 0.69 11.56
C THR A 407 -9.99 1.91 10.95
N GLU A 408 -9.38 2.58 9.96
CA GLU A 408 -9.98 3.74 9.31
C GLU A 408 -11.28 3.36 8.58
N ALA A 409 -12.37 4.07 8.89
CA ALA A 409 -13.72 3.74 8.42
C ALA A 409 -13.91 3.81 6.89
N GLY A 410 -13.03 4.54 6.20
CA GLY A 410 -13.05 4.69 4.74
C GLY A 410 -12.40 3.56 3.96
N LEU A 411 -11.61 2.71 4.63
CA LEU A 411 -10.95 1.59 3.96
C LEU A 411 -11.95 0.48 3.68
N SER A 412 -11.89 -0.13 2.50
CA SER A 412 -12.68 -1.33 2.17
C SER A 412 -12.07 -2.57 2.83
N GLU A 413 -12.87 -3.62 3.04
CA GLU A 413 -12.37 -4.89 3.60
C GLU A 413 -11.34 -5.52 2.65
N GLU A 414 -11.59 -5.42 1.35
CA GLU A 414 -10.68 -5.83 0.29
C GLU A 414 -9.32 -5.13 0.39
N TYR A 415 -9.28 -3.83 0.68
CA TYR A 415 -8.01 -3.12 0.85
C TYR A 415 -7.24 -3.60 2.09
N ILE A 416 -7.93 -3.81 3.22
CA ILE A 416 -7.32 -4.36 4.44
C ILE A 416 -6.76 -5.76 4.18
N HIS A 417 -7.53 -6.60 3.48
CA HIS A 417 -7.09 -7.94 3.09
C HIS A 417 -5.85 -7.89 2.19
N GLN A 418 -5.82 -7.02 1.19
CA GLN A 418 -4.66 -6.85 0.29
C GLN A 418 -3.39 -6.45 1.03
N GLN A 419 -3.50 -5.59 2.05
CA GLN A 419 -2.36 -5.14 2.85
C GLN A 419 -1.69 -6.29 3.60
N ILE A 420 -2.49 -7.21 4.11
CA ILE A 420 -2.02 -8.40 4.83
C ILE A 420 -1.51 -9.42 3.81
N GLN A 421 -2.33 -9.77 2.82
CA GLN A 421 -2.04 -10.80 1.82
C GLN A 421 -0.79 -10.50 0.99
N TRP A 422 -0.60 -9.26 0.51
CA TRP A 422 0.61 -8.93 -0.28
C TRP A 422 1.89 -9.10 0.54
N THR A 423 1.81 -8.82 1.84
CA THR A 423 2.93 -9.01 2.76
C THR A 423 3.18 -10.50 3.03
N ASP A 424 2.13 -11.29 3.20
CA ASP A 424 2.26 -12.75 3.32
C ASP A 424 2.85 -13.38 2.06
N ASP A 425 2.40 -12.95 0.89
CA ASP A 425 2.85 -13.47 -0.40
C ASP A 425 4.34 -13.19 -0.62
N ILE A 426 4.79 -11.95 -0.40
CA ILE A 426 6.20 -11.59 -0.60
C ILE A 426 7.09 -12.30 0.41
N VAL A 427 6.67 -12.42 1.67
CA VAL A 427 7.44 -13.16 2.67
C VAL A 427 7.54 -14.64 2.29
N THR A 428 6.41 -15.27 1.92
CA THR A 428 6.37 -16.66 1.47
C THR A 428 7.29 -16.89 0.27
N GLN A 429 7.36 -15.94 -0.67
CA GLN A 429 8.28 -16.01 -1.81
C GLN A 429 9.76 -15.96 -1.39
N ILE A 430 10.10 -15.17 -0.37
CA ILE A 430 11.48 -14.98 0.09
C ILE A 430 11.97 -16.16 0.94
N ILE A 431 11.15 -16.62 1.90
CA ILE A 431 11.59 -17.58 2.92
C ILE A 431 10.91 -18.95 2.82
N GLY A 432 9.91 -19.11 1.95
CA GLY A 432 9.22 -20.37 1.68
C GLY A 432 8.01 -20.65 2.59
N GLU A 433 7.71 -19.78 3.55
CA GLU A 433 6.57 -19.88 4.47
C GLU A 433 5.99 -18.50 4.80
N PRO A 434 4.68 -18.41 5.09
CA PRO A 434 4.04 -17.14 5.43
C PRO A 434 4.38 -16.71 6.86
N PRO A 435 4.27 -15.40 7.17
CA PRO A 435 4.30 -14.90 8.53
C PRO A 435 3.26 -15.61 9.42
N VAL A 436 3.63 -15.88 10.66
CA VAL A 436 2.75 -16.56 11.64
C VAL A 436 1.98 -15.59 12.55
N HIS A 437 2.37 -14.31 12.56
CA HIS A 437 1.81 -13.27 13.42
C HIS A 437 1.58 -11.99 12.62
N LEU A 438 0.50 -11.26 12.95
CA LEU A 438 0.26 -9.90 12.49
C LEU A 438 0.47 -8.92 13.64
N ARG A 439 1.24 -7.86 13.39
CA ARG A 439 1.16 -6.63 14.18
C ARG A 439 0.55 -5.54 13.30
N PRO A 440 -0.68 -5.08 13.55
CA PRO A 440 -1.25 -3.95 12.84
C PRO A 440 -0.51 -2.64 13.13
N PRO A 441 -0.33 -1.78 12.12
CA PRO A 441 0.18 -0.43 12.27
C PRO A 441 -0.49 0.32 13.42
N TYR A 442 0.30 1.09 14.17
CA TYR A 442 -0.13 1.89 15.32
C TYR A 442 -0.75 1.08 16.48
N GLY A 443 -0.65 -0.25 16.46
CA GLY A 443 -1.35 -1.13 17.41
C GLY A 443 -2.88 -1.06 17.30
N ALA A 444 -3.41 -0.53 16.19
CA ALA A 444 -4.83 -0.27 16.03
C ALA A 444 -5.55 -1.48 15.43
N TYR A 445 -6.54 -2.01 16.15
CA TYR A 445 -7.37 -3.12 15.69
C TYR A 445 -8.83 -2.94 16.09
N ASN A 446 -9.72 -3.66 15.40
CA ASN A 446 -11.13 -3.84 15.76
C ASN A 446 -11.59 -5.22 15.25
N ASP A 447 -12.80 -5.64 15.61
CA ASP A 447 -13.34 -6.96 15.22
C ASP A 447 -13.29 -7.21 13.71
N ARG A 448 -13.47 -6.15 12.91
CA ARG A 448 -13.39 -6.21 11.45
C ARG A 448 -11.96 -6.52 10.98
N VAL A 449 -10.95 -5.83 11.50
CA VAL A 449 -9.54 -6.07 11.14
C VAL A 449 -9.12 -7.48 11.56
N LEU A 450 -9.47 -7.89 12.78
CA LEU A 450 -9.14 -9.22 13.30
C LEU A 450 -9.78 -10.34 12.47
N ALA A 451 -11.05 -10.17 12.07
CA ALA A 451 -11.75 -11.14 11.24
C ALA A 451 -11.18 -11.26 9.81
N ILE A 452 -10.59 -10.18 9.27
CA ILE A 452 -9.97 -10.19 7.94
C ILE A 452 -8.57 -10.83 7.99
N ALA A 453 -7.82 -10.58 9.05
CA ALA A 453 -6.45 -11.08 9.19
C ALA A 453 -6.38 -12.60 9.35
N ASP A 454 -7.29 -13.18 10.15
CA ASP A 454 -7.36 -14.62 10.43
C ASP A 454 -6.03 -15.26 10.90
N ILE A 455 -5.14 -14.45 11.50
CA ILE A 455 -3.90 -14.87 12.15
C ILE A 455 -3.70 -14.10 13.47
N PRO A 456 -2.91 -14.64 14.43
CA PRO A 456 -2.72 -14.02 15.74
C PRO A 456 -2.21 -12.58 15.68
N PHE A 457 -2.91 -11.72 16.42
CA PHE A 457 -2.51 -10.33 16.65
C PHE A 457 -1.49 -10.23 17.79
N ILE A 458 -0.35 -9.60 17.54
CA ILE A 458 0.71 -9.39 18.54
C ILE A 458 0.89 -7.90 18.83
N SER A 459 0.53 -7.48 20.04
CA SER A 459 0.87 -6.14 20.57
C SER A 459 2.22 -6.16 21.32
N TRP A 460 2.43 -5.20 22.21
CA TRP A 460 3.61 -5.08 23.05
C TRP A 460 3.23 -4.67 24.47
N SER A 461 4.13 -4.95 25.41
CA SER A 461 4.00 -4.53 26.81
C SER A 461 4.90 -3.36 27.18
N ILE A 462 5.96 -3.14 26.39
CA ILE A 462 6.94 -2.07 26.58
C ILE A 462 7.06 -1.29 25.28
N ASP A 463 6.77 0.02 25.34
CA ASP A 463 7.02 0.98 24.27
C ASP A 463 8.16 1.92 24.73
N PRO A 464 9.36 1.83 24.13
CA PRO A 464 10.47 2.70 24.48
C PRO A 464 10.37 4.09 23.85
N LEU A 465 9.37 4.35 23.00
CA LEU A 465 9.16 5.60 22.28
C LEU A 465 10.38 6.01 21.45
N ASP A 466 11.05 5.03 20.85
CA ASP A 466 12.21 5.21 19.97
C ASP A 466 11.83 5.91 18.65
N TRP A 467 10.61 5.64 18.18
CA TRP A 467 9.93 6.36 17.10
C TRP A 467 9.80 7.87 17.38
N ARG A 468 9.77 8.29 18.66
CA ARG A 468 9.62 9.69 19.07
C ARG A 468 10.93 10.36 19.47
N ASP A 469 11.70 9.76 20.37
CA ASP A 469 12.79 10.47 21.06
C ASP A 469 14.13 10.40 20.32
N ARG A 470 14.32 9.43 19.41
CA ARG A 470 15.50 9.35 18.53
C ARG A 470 16.84 9.44 19.28
N ASP A 471 16.95 8.84 20.46
CA ASP A 471 18.15 8.89 21.32
C ASP A 471 18.42 7.49 21.93
N ALA A 472 19.61 6.95 21.67
CA ALA A 472 19.95 5.57 22.03
C ALA A 472 19.98 5.33 23.55
N GLU A 473 20.45 6.30 24.33
CA GLU A 473 20.55 6.15 25.79
C GLU A 473 19.17 6.18 26.44
N ILE A 474 18.29 7.07 25.97
CA ILE A 474 16.90 7.16 26.44
C ILE A 474 16.12 5.89 26.08
N VAL A 475 16.29 5.40 24.85
CA VAL A 475 15.64 4.17 24.38
C VAL A 475 16.10 2.97 25.20
N ALA A 476 17.42 2.79 25.38
CA ALA A 476 17.95 1.72 26.21
C ALA A 476 17.43 1.79 27.65
N ALA A 477 17.46 2.96 28.28
CA ALA A 477 17.03 3.16 29.67
C ALA A 477 15.56 2.75 29.91
N ARG A 478 14.70 2.78 28.89
CA ARG A 478 13.29 2.34 29.00
C ARG A 478 13.10 0.84 28.86
N ILE A 479 14.09 0.13 28.33
CA ILE A 479 14.01 -1.31 28.04
C ILE A 479 14.79 -2.14 29.07
N VAL A 480 15.91 -1.63 29.60
CA VAL A 480 16.81 -2.40 30.49
C VAL A 480 16.15 -3.01 31.73
N ASP A 481 15.02 -2.46 32.17
CA ASP A 481 14.22 -2.94 33.31
C ASP A 481 12.99 -3.78 32.90
N ALA A 482 12.88 -4.19 31.64
CA ALA A 482 11.77 -5.01 31.15
C ALA A 482 11.54 -6.25 32.04
N PRO A 483 10.27 -6.55 32.42
CA PRO A 483 9.96 -7.73 33.21
C PRO A 483 10.00 -9.01 32.37
N PRO A 484 10.16 -10.19 32.98
CA PRO A 484 9.95 -11.47 32.29
C PRO A 484 8.55 -11.53 31.66
N GLY A 485 8.44 -12.10 30.48
CA GLY A 485 7.23 -12.14 29.66
C GLY A 485 7.02 -10.90 28.79
N ALA A 486 7.90 -9.89 28.86
CA ALA A 486 7.72 -8.67 28.08
C ALA A 486 7.91 -8.90 26.57
N ILE A 487 7.03 -8.28 25.80
CA ILE A 487 7.20 -8.04 24.36
C ILE A 487 7.59 -6.56 24.22
N ILE A 488 8.78 -6.31 23.68
CA ILE A 488 9.37 -4.98 23.56
C ILE A 488 9.17 -4.50 22.12
N LEU A 489 8.43 -3.41 21.93
CA LEU A 489 8.36 -2.69 20.67
C LEU A 489 9.66 -1.92 20.43
N ALA A 490 10.16 -1.92 19.20
CA ALA A 490 11.26 -1.09 18.73
C ALA A 490 11.14 -1.00 17.19
N HIS A 491 11.92 -0.13 16.56
CA HIS A 491 11.88 0.08 15.11
C HIS A 491 13.31 0.02 14.55
N ASP A 492 13.58 -0.92 13.65
CA ASP A 492 14.92 -1.11 13.05
C ASP A 492 15.16 -0.20 11.84
N ILE A 493 14.28 0.77 11.61
CA ILE A 493 14.41 1.88 10.66
C ILE A 493 15.19 3.08 11.24
N HIS A 494 15.71 2.98 12.47
CA HIS A 494 16.44 4.06 13.13
C HIS A 494 17.81 3.61 13.63
N GLU A 495 18.85 4.34 13.21
CA GLU A 495 20.22 4.16 13.72
C GLU A 495 20.29 4.18 15.25
N THR A 496 19.57 5.09 15.90
CA THR A 496 19.60 5.23 17.36
C THR A 496 18.97 4.06 18.10
N THR A 497 17.96 3.40 17.50
CA THR A 497 17.42 2.14 18.03
C THR A 497 18.45 1.03 17.92
N VAL A 498 19.09 0.89 16.75
CA VAL A 498 20.15 -0.12 16.54
C VAL A 498 21.32 0.08 17.50
N ASP A 499 21.71 1.32 17.79
CA ASP A 499 22.78 1.66 18.73
C ASP A 499 22.40 1.37 20.20
N ALA A 500 21.11 1.36 20.55
CA ALA A 500 20.63 1.03 21.90
C ALA A 500 20.68 -0.47 22.20
N VAL A 501 20.55 -1.32 21.18
CA VAL A 501 20.36 -2.78 21.33
C VAL A 501 21.49 -3.48 22.11
N PRO A 502 22.80 -3.19 21.90
CA PRO A 502 23.86 -3.84 22.67
C PRO A 502 23.70 -3.63 24.19
N ALA A 503 23.38 -2.41 24.63
CA ALA A 503 23.21 -2.09 26.05
C ALA A 503 21.99 -2.80 26.65
N VAL A 504 20.89 -2.89 25.90
CA VAL A 504 19.69 -3.63 26.29
C VAL A 504 19.98 -5.11 26.47
N ILE A 505 20.67 -5.73 25.51
CA ILE A 505 21.01 -7.15 25.57
C ILE A 505 21.87 -7.46 26.79
N VAL A 506 22.92 -6.68 27.04
CA VAL A 506 23.80 -6.87 28.19
C VAL A 506 23.02 -6.76 29.50
N ALA A 507 22.23 -5.72 29.69
CA ALA A 507 21.49 -5.49 30.92
C ALA A 507 20.46 -6.60 31.23
N LEU A 508 19.70 -7.04 30.23
CA LEU A 508 18.70 -8.10 30.43
C LEU A 508 19.36 -9.47 30.66
N LYS A 509 20.48 -9.77 29.98
CA LYS A 509 21.25 -10.99 30.25
C LYS A 509 21.88 -11.01 31.64
N GLU A 510 22.39 -9.88 32.14
CA GLU A 510 22.90 -9.75 33.51
C GLU A 510 21.82 -10.03 34.57
N ARG A 511 20.55 -9.78 34.23
CA ARG A 511 19.38 -10.12 35.05
C ARG A 511 18.91 -11.57 34.88
N GLY A 512 19.59 -12.37 34.06
CA GLY A 512 19.24 -13.78 33.79
C GLY A 512 18.02 -13.94 32.88
N ILE A 513 17.68 -12.91 32.10
CA ILE A 513 16.57 -12.97 31.14
C ILE A 513 17.09 -13.49 29.78
N ASN A 514 16.35 -14.44 29.21
CA ASN A 514 16.60 -15.03 27.91
C ASN A 514 15.83 -14.28 26.82
N PHE A 515 16.44 -14.10 25.65
CA PHE A 515 15.77 -13.52 24.49
C PHE A 515 15.24 -14.62 23.59
N VAL A 516 13.97 -14.52 23.22
CA VAL A 516 13.27 -15.50 22.38
C VAL A 516 12.45 -14.80 21.30
N THR A 517 12.00 -15.53 20.27
CA THR A 517 11.00 -15.03 19.31
C THR A 517 9.63 -14.96 19.96
N VAL A 518 8.66 -14.29 19.33
CA VAL A 518 7.29 -14.20 19.87
C VAL A 518 6.67 -15.59 19.98
N THR A 519 6.79 -16.44 18.96
CA THR A 519 6.28 -17.82 19.04
C THR A 519 6.87 -18.58 20.23
N LYS A 520 8.18 -18.50 20.44
CA LYS A 520 8.86 -19.17 21.58
C LYS A 520 8.44 -18.59 22.93
N LEU A 521 8.09 -17.30 23.00
CA LEU A 521 7.62 -16.68 24.25
C LEU A 521 6.27 -17.24 24.71
N PHE A 522 5.39 -17.57 23.76
CA PHE A 522 4.06 -18.11 24.06
C PHE A 522 4.01 -19.65 24.10
N ALA A 523 4.96 -20.34 23.49
CA ALA A 523 5.05 -21.80 23.50
C ALA A 523 5.01 -22.36 24.94
N PRO A 524 4.19 -23.40 25.24
CA PRO A 524 3.50 -24.26 24.29
C PRO A 524 2.05 -23.83 23.98
N GLN A 525 1.63 -22.61 24.33
CA GLN A 525 0.30 -22.13 23.95
C GLN A 525 0.25 -21.94 22.43
N GLU A 526 -0.76 -22.52 21.79
CA GLU A 526 -1.14 -22.12 20.44
C GLU A 526 -1.88 -20.79 20.53
N LEU A 527 -1.39 -19.80 19.80
CA LEU A 527 -2.08 -18.53 19.60
C LEU A 527 -3.16 -18.76 18.55
N LEU A 528 -4.41 -18.45 18.90
CA LEU A 528 -5.59 -18.56 18.03
C LEU A 528 -5.89 -17.24 17.34
#